data_AF-A0A8J4XXR3-F1
#
_entry.id   AF-A0A8J4XXR3-F1
#
_cell.length_a   1.000
_cell.length_b   1.000
_cell.length_c   1.000
_cell.angle_alpha   90.00
_cell.angle_beta   90.00
_cell.angle_gamma   90.00
#
_symmetry.space_group_name_H-M   'P 1'
#
loop_
_entity.id
_entity.type
_entity.pdbx_description
1 polymer ?
#
loop_
_entity_poly.entity_id
_entity_poly.type
_entity_poly.pdbx_seq_one_letter_code
_entity_poly.pdbx_strand_id
1 'polypeptide(L)'
;MPHNSGKWSRKRKIDHRSDWQPVYMHPRHTPRAAAGESSTATQPCSSTVREDALSGVEDASSGSGIGVSDFSESARKGGGGEGEDEGFGVAAGGKLRGGETSMNSQDTSALLPDPPHLPHYKLVKLFKSFRLQSLHHDHRPLKIVRASQQYMYDNRNFEYIDCVNSVSHVGHSLPSVVRAAFLTNNLDAVTRGWEVDWGEPAYPHQLRDTFPEYLDTFLFCNSGSEAVDLSMQLSRLYTGGTEAVVTDNAFHGSIDSVHVFSPKVFKANNKAKAVDWVHILPMPDLYRGEHRREDPAATDKYLAQAREVLRGASQAGRKIACFIAEPMLIIPGCIMPPAAWLQEVYKLVRECGGLCIADEVQTGLGRLGSHYWSFQTQEVIPDIVIIGKTIGNGYPMAAVVTSKEIAAVLGDRIKEYRCTQVMDAVGSVVLEGLRRDNLMEAATSVGKFLLEELVKLQHKHDYLGDVRGKGLMLGVEVVWSRQTRKPAQEIAEQIVHKMRKEYVILANEGNEHNVLMLMPPMCFTQENAVTLIQRFDKVLSELPKHKFLKEDESSFLSFSMLPVMCEGRLGIIQPQADGEEEEDEEEEGDRHLSSRSTMNQEYSQHSYQDLD
;
A
#
# COMPACT_ATOMS: atom_id res chain seq x y z
N MET A 1 44.23 33.17 -4.88
CA MET A 1 44.17 34.62 -5.20
C MET A 1 44.21 34.75 -6.73
N PRO A 2 43.56 35.74 -7.36
CA PRO A 2 43.32 37.10 -6.87
C PRO A 2 42.19 37.22 -5.84
N HIS A 3 42.19 38.34 -5.11
CA HIS A 3 41.10 38.77 -4.23
C HIS A 3 40.08 39.60 -5.01
N ASN A 4 38.80 39.46 -4.68
CA ASN A 4 37.93 40.62 -4.59
C ASN A 4 36.88 40.44 -3.48
N SER A 5 36.93 41.31 -2.48
CA SER A 5 36.24 41.14 -1.19
C SER A 5 35.00 42.03 -1.09
N GLY A 6 33.85 41.52 -1.54
CA GLY A 6 32.55 42.16 -1.36
C GLY A 6 31.88 41.78 -0.03
N LYS A 7 32.01 42.62 1.01
CA LYS A 7 31.35 42.41 2.31
C LYS A 7 29.82 42.46 2.17
N TRP A 8 29.11 41.37 2.44
CA TRP A 8 27.66 41.38 2.67
C TRP A 8 27.37 41.41 4.17
N SER A 9 27.04 42.59 4.69
CA SER A 9 26.64 42.78 6.09
C SER A 9 25.18 42.39 6.31
N ARG A 10 24.92 41.57 7.35
CA ARG A 10 23.57 41.32 7.85
C ARG A 10 22.95 42.62 8.37
N LYS A 11 21.79 43.01 7.83
CA LYS A 11 20.62 43.59 8.55
C LYS A 11 19.50 43.89 7.55
N ARG A 12 18.57 42.96 7.35
CA ARG A 12 17.17 43.33 7.03
C ARG A 12 16.40 43.30 8.34
N LYS A 13 15.71 44.40 8.67
CA LYS A 13 14.67 44.37 9.71
C LYS A 13 13.59 43.41 9.23
N ILE A 14 13.14 42.51 10.09
CA ILE A 14 11.91 41.76 9.86
C ILE A 14 10.78 42.75 10.12
N ASP A 15 9.99 43.03 9.08
CA ASP A 15 8.74 43.73 9.25
C ASP A 15 7.70 42.74 9.77
N HIS A 16 7.08 43.05 10.91
CA HIS A 16 6.12 42.18 11.57
C HIS A 16 4.67 42.47 11.14
N ARG A 17 4.47 43.19 10.03
CA ARG A 17 3.15 43.41 9.41
C ARG A 17 3.19 43.17 7.91
N SER A 18 3.02 41.91 7.51
CA SER A 18 2.58 41.58 6.16
C SER A 18 1.45 40.56 6.27
N ASP A 19 0.24 41.01 5.94
CA ASP A 19 -0.94 40.15 5.91
C ASP A 19 -0.78 39.09 4.82
N TRP A 20 -1.22 37.88 5.13
CA TRP A 20 -1.12 36.73 4.23
C TRP A 20 -2.01 36.94 3.01
N GLN A 21 -1.41 37.20 1.84
CA GLN A 21 -2.12 37.11 0.56
C GLN A 21 -1.68 35.84 -0.18
N PRO A 22 -2.57 34.83 -0.34
CA PRO A 22 -2.27 33.67 -1.16
C PRO A 22 -2.16 34.07 -2.64
N VAL A 23 -1.04 33.74 -3.27
CA VAL A 23 -0.81 34.00 -4.70
C VAL A 23 -1.61 33.02 -5.54
N TYR A 24 -2.83 33.40 -5.91
CA TYR A 24 -3.63 32.69 -6.90
C TYR A 24 -3.04 32.92 -8.31
N MET A 25 -2.46 31.89 -8.91
CA MET A 25 -2.22 31.87 -10.35
C MET A 25 -3.43 31.28 -11.07
N HIS A 26 -4.27 32.14 -11.66
CA HIS A 26 -5.19 31.71 -12.71
C HIS A 26 -4.42 31.44 -14.02
N PRO A 27 -4.73 30.38 -14.77
CA PRO A 27 -4.21 30.19 -16.11
C PRO A 27 -4.75 31.29 -17.04
N ARG A 28 -3.86 31.95 -17.80
CA ARG A 28 -4.27 32.99 -18.76
C ARG A 28 -4.84 32.34 -20.02
N HIS A 29 -6.05 32.73 -20.41
CA HIS A 29 -6.56 32.46 -21.76
C HIS A 29 -5.66 33.10 -22.82
N THR A 30 -5.28 32.34 -23.84
CA THR A 30 -4.73 32.85 -25.10
C THR A 30 -5.88 33.28 -26.04
N PRO A 31 -5.89 34.51 -26.57
CA PRO A 31 -6.90 34.92 -27.53
C PRO A 31 -6.60 34.36 -28.93
N ARG A 32 -7.64 33.81 -29.56
CA ARG A 32 -7.65 33.25 -30.91
C ARG A 32 -7.70 34.41 -31.93
N ALA A 33 -6.63 34.61 -32.71
CA ALA A 33 -6.62 35.57 -33.81
C ALA A 33 -7.17 34.94 -35.10
N ALA A 34 -7.89 35.70 -35.91
CA ALA A 34 -8.53 35.26 -37.15
C ALA A 34 -7.80 35.78 -38.40
N ALA A 35 -7.99 35.06 -39.50
CA ALA A 35 -7.79 35.36 -40.93
C ALA A 35 -7.12 36.69 -41.38
N GLY A 36 -6.16 36.57 -42.30
CA GLY A 36 -5.58 37.69 -43.06
C GLY A 36 -4.71 37.19 -44.22
N GLU A 37 -5.23 37.31 -45.44
CA GLU A 37 -4.79 36.72 -46.71
C GLU A 37 -3.37 37.10 -47.22
N SER A 38 -2.77 36.22 -48.02
CA SER A 38 -2.46 36.44 -49.47
C SER A 38 -1.07 35.97 -49.96
N SER A 39 -1.04 35.25 -51.09
CA SER A 39 0.06 35.13 -52.09
C SER A 39 1.46 34.61 -51.64
N THR A 40 2.24 33.84 -52.41
CA THR A 40 2.14 33.37 -53.82
C THR A 40 2.95 32.09 -54.00
N ALA A 41 2.74 31.41 -55.14
CA ALA A 41 3.39 30.17 -55.56
C ALA A 41 4.94 30.12 -55.46
N THR A 42 5.48 28.93 -55.17
CA THR A 42 6.22 28.12 -56.18
C THR A 42 6.34 26.65 -55.74
N GLN A 43 5.92 25.74 -56.61
CA GLN A 43 6.34 24.33 -56.66
C GLN A 43 7.60 24.25 -57.57
N PRO A 44 8.41 23.16 -57.59
CA PRO A 44 7.99 21.93 -58.26
C PRO A 44 8.54 20.59 -57.70
N CYS A 45 7.94 19.47 -58.15
CA CYS A 45 8.50 18.12 -58.41
C CYS A 45 9.39 17.43 -57.35
N SER A 46 9.40 16.09 -57.18
CA SER A 46 8.70 14.92 -57.75
C SER A 46 9.04 13.73 -56.80
N SER A 47 8.47 12.52 -56.78
CA SER A 47 7.86 11.71 -57.84
C SER A 47 7.05 10.55 -57.25
N THR A 48 5.79 10.41 -57.69
CA THR A 48 5.08 9.16 -58.10
C THR A 48 5.45 7.81 -57.44
N VAL A 49 4.54 7.13 -56.71
CA VAL A 49 3.29 6.44 -57.16
C VAL A 49 3.53 5.01 -57.68
N ARG A 50 2.84 4.04 -57.06
CA ARG A 50 1.98 3.11 -57.80
C ARG A 50 0.86 2.52 -56.94
N GLU A 51 -0.36 2.91 -57.26
CA GLU A 51 -1.57 2.14 -57.00
C GLU A 51 -1.67 1.00 -58.03
N ASP A 52 -2.49 -0.02 -57.74
CA ASP A 52 -3.63 -0.46 -58.57
C ASP A 52 -4.09 -1.88 -58.15
N ALA A 53 -5.34 -2.34 -58.31
CA ALA A 53 -6.67 -1.70 -58.36
C ALA A 53 -7.74 -2.80 -58.56
N LEU A 54 -8.96 -2.61 -58.01
CA LEU A 54 -10.27 -3.14 -58.51
C LEU A 54 -10.46 -4.69 -58.54
N SER A 55 -11.65 -5.31 -58.60
CA SER A 55 -13.10 -4.97 -58.64
C SER A 55 -13.90 -6.23 -58.21
N GLY A 56 -15.20 -6.28 -57.85
CA GLY A 56 -16.30 -5.30 -57.72
C GLY A 56 -17.68 -6.01 -57.85
N VAL A 57 -18.79 -5.34 -57.49
CA VAL A 57 -20.22 -5.58 -57.96
C VAL A 57 -20.86 -6.92 -57.46
N GLU A 58 -22.16 -7.12 -57.12
CA GLU A 58 -23.48 -6.58 -57.60
C GLU A 58 -24.63 -6.64 -56.55
N ASP A 59 -25.84 -6.19 -56.91
CA ASP A 59 -27.08 -5.96 -56.11
C ASP A 59 -27.96 -7.20 -55.76
N ALA A 60 -28.94 -7.06 -54.83
CA ALA A 60 -30.40 -7.21 -55.12
C ALA A 60 -31.37 -7.30 -53.89
N SER A 61 -32.23 -6.27 -53.75
CA SER A 61 -33.66 -6.22 -53.33
C SER A 61 -34.40 -7.34 -52.54
N SER A 62 -35.12 -6.95 -51.47
CA SER A 62 -36.59 -7.11 -51.23
C SER A 62 -36.97 -6.87 -49.74
N GLY A 63 -38.18 -6.45 -49.32
CA GLY A 63 -39.32 -5.98 -50.13
C GLY A 63 -40.74 -6.18 -49.54
N SER A 64 -41.05 -5.81 -48.29
CA SER A 64 -42.43 -5.72 -47.71
C SER A 64 -42.42 -5.16 -46.28
N GLY A 65 -43.39 -4.41 -45.75
CA GLY A 65 -44.60 -3.81 -46.34
C GLY A 65 -45.69 -3.46 -45.29
N ILE A 66 -45.98 -2.16 -45.12
CA ILE A 66 -47.29 -1.52 -44.76
C ILE A 66 -47.98 -1.89 -43.41
N GLY A 67 -48.40 -0.86 -42.64
CA GLY A 67 -49.47 -0.97 -41.63
C GLY A 67 -49.61 0.25 -40.71
N VAL A 68 -50.62 1.12 -40.90
CA VAL A 68 -50.91 2.32 -40.08
C VAL A 68 -52.41 2.41 -39.74
N SER A 69 -52.74 2.57 -38.46
CA SER A 69 -54.01 3.10 -37.87
C SER A 69 -53.95 2.81 -36.34
N ASP A 70 -54.15 3.69 -35.35
CA ASP A 70 -54.88 4.96 -35.17
C ASP A 70 -56.40 4.86 -34.90
N PHE A 71 -56.91 5.76 -34.02
CA PHE A 71 -58.29 5.98 -33.52
C PHE A 71 -58.91 5.15 -32.35
N SER A 72 -58.79 5.74 -31.14
CA SER A 72 -59.86 6.34 -30.29
C SER A 72 -61.10 5.59 -29.72
N GLU A 73 -61.28 5.81 -28.40
CA GLU A 73 -62.49 6.28 -27.68
C GLU A 73 -63.70 5.41 -27.23
N SER A 74 -64.09 5.70 -25.97
CA SER A 74 -65.45 5.68 -25.36
C SER A 74 -66.04 4.34 -24.84
N ALA A 75 -66.98 4.30 -23.86
CA ALA A 75 -67.28 5.15 -22.67
C ALA A 75 -68.43 4.52 -21.84
N ARG A 76 -68.56 4.88 -20.53
CA ARG A 76 -69.71 4.62 -19.60
C ARG A 76 -69.92 3.14 -19.19
N LYS A 77 -70.42 2.75 -18.00
CA LYS A 77 -71.07 3.38 -16.81
C LYS A 77 -70.94 2.39 -15.61
N GLY A 78 -71.08 2.71 -14.31
CA GLY A 78 -71.19 4.00 -13.60
C GLY A 78 -72.13 3.99 -12.38
N GLY A 79 -71.65 3.58 -11.19
CA GLY A 79 -72.30 3.64 -9.86
C GLY A 79 -71.59 2.74 -8.83
N GLY A 80 -71.48 3.06 -7.52
CA GLY A 80 -71.80 4.28 -6.76
C GLY A 80 -71.58 4.04 -5.25
N GLY A 81 -71.20 5.07 -4.48
CA GLY A 81 -71.02 4.96 -3.01
C GLY A 81 -69.96 5.92 -2.44
N GLU A 82 -70.36 6.68 -1.42
CA GLU A 82 -69.66 7.69 -0.61
C GLU A 82 -68.34 7.19 0.05
N GLY A 83 -67.37 8.03 0.46
CA GLY A 83 -67.27 9.51 0.43
C GLY A 83 -65.97 10.04 1.08
N GLU A 84 -65.95 11.36 1.32
CA GLU A 84 -65.02 12.18 2.16
C GLU A 84 -63.63 12.63 1.62
N ASP A 85 -63.29 13.84 2.09
CA ASP A 85 -62.04 14.64 2.13
C ASP A 85 -61.39 15.32 0.90
N GLU A 86 -61.79 16.59 0.76
CA GLU A 86 -61.00 17.81 0.53
C GLU A 86 -59.82 17.80 -0.46
N GLY A 87 -60.02 18.49 -1.59
CA GLY A 87 -58.94 18.90 -2.49
C GLY A 87 -58.55 20.37 -2.33
N PHE A 88 -57.35 20.73 -2.79
CA PHE A 88 -57.02 22.10 -3.17
C PHE A 88 -56.43 22.14 -4.59
N GLY A 89 -57.02 23.02 -5.42
CA GLY A 89 -56.74 23.09 -6.85
C GLY A 89 -55.59 24.03 -7.23
N VAL A 90 -55.12 23.85 -8.47
CA VAL A 90 -54.10 24.67 -9.12
C VAL A 90 -54.60 26.09 -9.38
N ALA A 91 -53.77 27.11 -9.13
CA ALA A 91 -53.95 28.46 -9.63
C ALA A 91 -52.68 28.95 -10.34
N ALA A 92 -52.85 29.56 -11.52
CA ALA A 92 -51.75 29.94 -12.39
C ALA A 92 -51.34 31.42 -12.26
N GLY A 93 -50.09 31.72 -12.65
CA GLY A 93 -49.73 32.98 -13.32
C GLY A 93 -49.73 34.27 -12.50
N GLY A 94 -48.63 34.54 -11.79
CA GLY A 94 -48.33 35.87 -11.23
C GLY A 94 -47.04 36.47 -11.81
N LYS A 95 -47.15 37.49 -12.68
CA LYS A 95 -45.99 38.30 -13.11
C LYS A 95 -45.44 39.09 -11.92
N LEU A 96 -44.20 38.85 -11.51
CA LEU A 96 -43.48 39.76 -10.62
C LEU A 96 -42.72 40.82 -11.43
N ARG A 97 -42.81 42.06 -10.96
CA ARG A 97 -42.26 43.26 -11.63
C ARG A 97 -40.74 43.28 -11.49
N GLY A 98 -40.06 43.82 -12.50
CA GLY A 98 -38.66 44.19 -12.38
C GLY A 98 -38.49 45.30 -11.34
N GLY A 99 -37.61 45.06 -10.36
CA GLY A 99 -36.99 46.08 -9.55
C GLY A 99 -35.48 45.99 -9.78
N GLU A 100 -34.86 47.08 -10.24
CA GLU A 100 -33.41 47.15 -10.37
C GLU A 100 -32.79 47.27 -8.97
N THR A 101 -32.20 46.18 -8.48
CA THR A 101 -31.29 46.22 -7.32
C THR A 101 -29.89 45.81 -7.76
N SER A 102 -29.02 46.82 -7.93
CA SER A 102 -27.61 46.61 -8.16
C SER A 102 -26.97 45.95 -6.93
N MET A 103 -26.79 44.62 -6.95
CA MET A 103 -26.02 43.94 -5.92
C MET A 103 -24.54 44.26 -6.07
N ASN A 104 -24.01 44.93 -5.06
CA ASN A 104 -22.61 45.31 -4.95
C ASN A 104 -21.74 44.05 -4.80
N SER A 105 -20.60 43.99 -5.49
CA SER A 105 -19.73 42.79 -5.53
C SER A 105 -18.82 42.68 -4.28
N GLN A 106 -19.39 42.82 -3.09
CA GLN A 106 -18.69 42.81 -1.80
C GLN A 106 -19.53 42.15 -0.70
N ASP A 107 -19.74 40.83 -0.78
CA ASP A 107 -20.06 39.99 0.39
C ASP A 107 -19.92 38.49 0.07
N THR A 108 -18.68 38.05 -0.17
CA THR A 108 -18.33 36.62 -0.32
C THR A 108 -17.31 36.17 0.73
N SER A 109 -17.50 36.61 1.98
CA SER A 109 -16.65 36.25 3.13
C SER A 109 -17.43 35.74 4.34
N ALA A 110 -18.62 35.17 4.13
CA ALA A 110 -19.29 34.32 5.12
C ALA A 110 -18.59 32.94 5.18
N LEU A 111 -17.33 32.96 5.62
CA LEU A 111 -16.58 31.77 6.01
C LEU A 111 -17.29 31.10 7.18
N LEU A 112 -17.36 29.77 7.14
CA LEU A 112 -17.71 28.96 8.31
C LEU A 112 -16.77 29.35 9.48
N PRO A 113 -17.27 29.45 10.73
CA PRO A 113 -16.40 29.72 11.86
C PRO A 113 -15.36 28.60 11.99
N ASP A 114 -14.09 28.98 12.17
CA ASP A 114 -13.03 28.02 12.45
C ASP A 114 -13.41 27.16 13.67
N PRO A 115 -13.27 25.82 13.59
CA PRO A 115 -13.52 24.97 14.76
C PRO A 115 -12.58 25.37 15.89
N PRO A 116 -13.05 25.38 17.16
CA PRO A 116 -12.29 25.93 18.28
C PRO A 116 -10.90 25.28 18.35
N HIS A 117 -9.87 26.10 18.17
CA HIS A 117 -8.48 25.65 18.17
C HIS A 117 -8.13 25.05 19.54
N LEU A 118 -8.26 23.73 19.67
CA LEU A 118 -7.68 22.96 20.77
C LEU A 118 -6.18 23.30 20.81
N PRO A 119 -5.67 23.96 21.87
CA PRO A 119 -4.30 24.42 21.88
C PRO A 119 -3.35 23.25 21.65
N HIS A 120 -2.47 23.36 20.66
CA HIS A 120 -1.67 22.24 20.15
C HIS A 120 -0.87 21.49 21.24
N TYR A 121 -0.58 22.14 22.37
CA TYR A 121 0.04 21.52 23.55
C TYR A 121 -0.86 20.54 24.33
N LYS A 122 -2.19 20.74 24.36
CA LYS A 122 -3.15 19.81 24.99
C LYS A 122 -3.26 18.51 24.18
N LEU A 123 -3.38 18.60 22.85
CA LEU A 123 -3.32 17.45 21.95
C LEU A 123 -1.99 16.67 22.09
N VAL A 124 -0.85 17.37 22.18
CA VAL A 124 0.47 16.74 22.39
C VAL A 124 0.58 16.02 23.74
N LYS A 125 -0.16 16.43 24.78
CA LYS A 125 -0.28 15.64 26.02
C LYS A 125 -1.15 14.39 25.82
N LEU A 126 -2.28 14.51 25.12
CA LEU A 126 -3.18 13.38 24.85
C LEU A 126 -2.50 12.28 24.00
N PHE A 127 -1.73 12.66 22.98
CA PHE A 127 -0.98 11.73 22.12
C PHE A 127 0.29 11.15 22.75
N LYS A 128 0.75 11.62 23.93
CA LYS A 128 1.85 10.95 24.65
C LYS A 128 1.44 9.55 25.14
N SER A 129 0.17 9.37 25.48
CA SER A 129 -0.41 8.10 25.97
C SER A 129 -0.68 7.07 24.86
N PHE A 130 -0.75 7.50 23.59
CA PHE A 130 -1.11 6.65 22.44
C PHE A 130 0.08 6.32 21.53
N ARG A 131 1.29 6.15 22.09
CA ARG A 131 2.46 5.74 21.30
C ARG A 131 2.42 4.24 20.98
N LEU A 132 1.88 3.91 19.81
CA LEU A 132 2.27 2.67 19.12
C LEU A 132 3.75 2.78 18.71
N GLN A 133 4.51 1.79 19.18
CA GLN A 133 5.91 1.46 18.91
C GLN A 133 6.98 2.58 19.03
N SER A 134 7.92 2.29 19.93
CA SER A 134 9.17 3.01 20.12
C SER A 134 10.15 2.69 18.99
N LEU A 135 10.28 3.59 18.00
CA LEU A 135 11.51 3.66 17.21
C LEU A 135 12.63 4.24 18.10
N HIS A 136 13.56 3.35 18.49
CA HIS A 136 14.81 3.55 19.23
C HIS A 136 14.72 3.64 20.76
N HIS A 137 15.65 2.93 21.42
CA HIS A 137 15.82 2.87 22.88
C HIS A 137 16.49 4.11 23.50
N ASP A 138 16.98 5.05 22.68
CA ASP A 138 17.50 6.32 23.14
C ASP A 138 17.08 7.45 22.17
N HIS A 139 16.99 8.65 22.73
CA HIS A 139 16.74 9.94 22.09
C HIS A 139 15.29 10.29 21.75
N ARG A 140 15.02 11.61 21.71
CA ARG A 140 13.66 12.14 21.54
C ARG A 140 13.09 11.77 20.16
N PRO A 141 11.88 11.19 20.09
CA PRO A 141 11.25 10.81 18.84
C PRO A 141 11.05 12.04 17.94
N LEU A 142 11.23 11.85 16.63
CA LEU A 142 11.03 12.92 15.65
C LEU A 142 9.56 13.32 15.65
N LYS A 143 9.25 14.58 16.01
CA LYS A 143 7.89 15.09 15.95
C LYS A 143 7.68 15.85 14.65
N ILE A 144 7.22 15.14 13.61
CA ILE A 144 6.69 15.77 12.40
C ILE A 144 5.37 16.48 12.72
N VAL A 145 5.15 17.64 12.12
CA VAL A 145 3.93 18.47 12.30
C VAL A 145 3.30 18.92 10.99
N ARG A 146 4.02 18.81 9.87
CA ARG A 146 3.55 19.12 8.51
C ARG A 146 4.34 18.26 7.53
N ALA A 147 3.75 17.94 6.38
CA ALA A 147 4.45 17.37 5.24
C ALA A 147 3.90 17.98 3.94
N SER A 148 4.64 17.89 2.85
CA SER A 148 4.24 18.35 1.51
C SER A 148 5.10 17.67 0.45
N GLN A 149 4.48 17.09 -0.59
CA GLN A 149 5.17 16.34 -1.64
C GLN A 149 6.08 15.24 -1.05
N GLN A 150 7.39 15.26 -1.30
CA GLN A 150 8.41 14.34 -0.76
C GLN A 150 9.13 14.85 0.50
N TYR A 151 8.56 15.85 1.19
CA TYR A 151 9.18 16.50 2.34
C TYR A 151 8.32 16.43 3.61
N MET A 152 8.98 16.22 4.75
CA MET A 152 8.40 16.31 6.09
C MET A 152 9.03 17.44 6.90
N TYR A 153 8.30 18.02 7.85
CA TYR A 153 8.76 19.15 8.66
C TYR A 153 8.57 18.86 10.15
N ASP A 154 9.66 18.98 10.93
CA ASP A 154 9.59 18.81 12.38
C ASP A 154 8.94 20.00 13.09
N ASN A 155 8.67 19.86 14.39
CA ASN A 155 8.08 20.89 15.24
C ASN A 155 8.97 22.13 15.48
N ARG A 156 10.12 22.24 14.79
CA ARG A 156 11.02 23.41 14.74
C ARG A 156 11.16 23.94 13.31
N ASN A 157 10.33 23.45 12.37
CA ASN A 157 10.35 23.74 10.93
C ASN A 157 11.61 23.30 10.18
N PHE A 158 12.39 22.34 10.71
CA PHE A 158 13.41 21.69 9.88
C PHE A 158 12.75 20.80 8.84
N GLU A 159 13.12 20.99 7.58
CA GLU A 159 12.71 20.15 6.45
C GLU A 159 13.55 18.87 6.40
N TYR A 160 12.89 17.76 6.07
CA TYR A 160 13.47 16.44 5.90
C TYR A 160 13.05 15.88 4.54
N ILE A 161 14.01 15.29 3.82
CA ILE A 161 13.69 14.46 2.66
C ILE A 161 13.09 13.13 3.17
N ASP A 162 11.92 12.77 2.67
CA ASP A 162 11.20 11.55 3.03
C ASP A 162 11.53 10.43 2.04
N CYS A 163 12.18 9.36 2.52
CA CYS A 163 12.45 8.16 1.75
C CYS A 163 11.66 6.93 2.24
N VAL A 164 10.60 7.10 3.03
CA VAL A 164 9.90 5.98 3.72
C VAL A 164 8.39 5.95 3.55
N ASN A 165 7.71 7.08 3.36
CA ASN A 165 6.24 7.10 3.32
C ASN A 165 5.69 6.79 1.92
N SER A 166 5.80 5.52 1.51
CA SER A 166 5.25 5.00 0.25
C SER A 166 3.72 5.15 0.13
N VAL A 167 3.03 5.26 1.26
CA VAL A 167 1.58 5.51 1.40
C VAL A 167 1.18 6.87 0.84
N SER A 168 2.03 7.90 1.01
CA SER A 168 1.85 9.23 0.43
C SER A 168 2.33 9.23 -1.01
N HIS A 169 1.73 8.32 -1.79
CA HIS A 169 2.14 7.89 -3.11
C HIS A 169 2.32 9.03 -4.12
N VAL A 170 1.34 9.92 -4.29
CA VAL A 170 1.45 11.12 -5.17
C VAL A 170 1.97 12.36 -4.42
N GLY A 171 2.52 12.17 -3.23
CA GLY A 171 3.04 13.22 -2.37
C GLY A 171 2.15 13.55 -1.17
N HIS A 172 2.81 13.92 -0.07
CA HIS A 172 2.18 14.39 1.15
C HIS A 172 1.26 15.58 0.91
N SER A 173 0.07 15.53 1.51
CA SER A 173 -0.89 16.65 1.56
C SER A 173 -1.16 17.32 0.20
N LEU A 174 -1.18 16.53 -0.89
CA LEU A 174 -1.44 17.04 -2.24
C LEU A 174 -2.77 17.81 -2.28
N PRO A 175 -2.81 19.12 -2.64
CA PRO A 175 -3.99 19.95 -2.45
C PRO A 175 -5.25 19.49 -3.20
N SER A 176 -5.09 18.76 -4.31
CA SER A 176 -6.21 18.17 -5.05
C SER A 176 -6.84 17.01 -4.28
N VAL A 177 -6.04 16.11 -3.67
CA VAL A 177 -6.52 14.97 -2.86
C VAL A 177 -7.23 15.47 -1.61
N VAL A 178 -6.62 16.44 -0.90
CA VAL A 178 -7.23 17.06 0.30
C VAL A 178 -8.56 17.74 -0.04
N ARG A 179 -8.62 18.44 -1.19
CA ARG A 179 -9.85 19.10 -1.67
C ARG A 179 -10.92 18.09 -2.06
N ALA A 180 -10.56 17.00 -2.75
CA ALA A 180 -11.50 15.95 -3.13
C ALA A 180 -12.18 15.37 -1.89
N ALA A 181 -11.39 14.86 -0.94
CA ALA A 181 -11.90 14.30 0.31
C ALA A 181 -12.75 15.30 1.11
N PHE A 182 -12.32 16.57 1.20
CA PHE A 182 -13.07 17.60 1.91
C PHE A 182 -14.42 17.91 1.26
N LEU A 183 -14.48 18.04 -0.07
CA LEU A 183 -15.73 18.38 -0.76
C LEU A 183 -16.73 17.23 -0.71
N THR A 184 -16.29 15.97 -0.88
CA THR A 184 -17.20 14.81 -0.86
C THR A 184 -17.61 14.37 0.54
N ASN A 185 -16.76 14.53 1.57
CA ASN A 185 -17.16 14.23 2.95
C ASN A 185 -18.37 15.07 3.42
N ASN A 186 -18.57 16.25 2.84
CA ASN A 186 -19.74 17.12 3.13
C ASN A 186 -21.00 16.73 2.33
N LEU A 187 -20.90 15.75 1.42
CA LEU A 187 -21.99 15.23 0.58
C LEU A 187 -22.37 13.78 0.90
N ASP A 188 -21.51 13.06 1.64
CA ASP A 188 -21.65 11.64 1.94
C ASP A 188 -22.81 11.37 2.94
N ALA A 189 -24.02 11.30 2.40
CA ALA A 189 -25.21 10.93 3.15
C ALA A 189 -25.20 9.41 3.43
N VAL A 190 -24.75 9.02 4.63
CA VAL A 190 -24.71 7.61 5.07
C VAL A 190 -26.12 7.06 5.34
N THR A 191 -26.90 6.84 4.30
CA THR A 191 -28.25 6.25 4.37
C THR A 191 -28.17 4.73 4.20
N ARG A 192 -27.99 4.01 5.32
CA ARG A 192 -28.22 2.56 5.33
C ARG A 192 -29.66 2.26 4.87
N GLY A 193 -29.81 1.39 3.88
CA GLY A 193 -31.11 0.85 3.44
C GLY A 193 -31.88 1.67 2.40
N TRP A 194 -31.29 2.73 1.84
CA TRP A 194 -31.88 3.49 0.74
C TRP A 194 -31.00 3.38 -0.50
N GLU A 195 -31.59 3.18 -1.68
CA GLU A 195 -30.91 3.43 -2.94
C GLU A 195 -30.78 4.94 -3.11
N VAL A 196 -29.54 5.43 -3.10
CA VAL A 196 -29.25 6.82 -3.45
C VAL A 196 -28.59 6.83 -4.81
N ASP A 197 -29.28 7.41 -5.78
CA ASP A 197 -28.76 7.57 -7.13
C ASP A 197 -27.78 8.75 -7.15
N TRP A 198 -26.49 8.39 -7.12
CA TRP A 198 -25.37 9.32 -7.21
C TRP A 198 -24.66 9.23 -8.57
N GLY A 199 -25.22 8.49 -9.54
CA GLY A 199 -24.51 8.07 -10.75
C GLY A 199 -23.52 6.93 -10.54
N GLU A 200 -22.89 6.48 -11.62
CA GLU A 200 -21.89 5.41 -11.61
C GLU A 200 -20.51 5.97 -11.20
N PRO A 201 -19.79 5.35 -10.22
CA PRO A 201 -18.51 5.87 -9.74
C PRO A 201 -17.43 5.78 -10.83
N ALA A 202 -16.69 6.88 -11.05
CA ALA A 202 -15.73 6.97 -12.16
C ALA A 202 -14.44 6.15 -11.93
N TYR A 203 -14.00 6.03 -10.68
CA TYR A 203 -12.72 5.45 -10.30
C TYR A 203 -12.60 3.95 -10.60
N PRO A 204 -13.61 3.08 -10.33
CA PRO A 204 -13.58 1.68 -10.77
C PRO A 204 -13.37 1.52 -12.29
N HIS A 205 -14.00 2.37 -13.11
CA HIS A 205 -13.77 2.33 -14.57
C HIS A 205 -12.35 2.79 -14.93
N GLN A 206 -11.85 3.87 -14.33
CA GLN A 206 -10.48 4.34 -14.57
C GLN A 206 -9.41 3.33 -14.12
N LEU A 207 -9.69 2.57 -13.05
CA LEU A 207 -8.86 1.45 -12.59
C LEU A 207 -8.91 0.29 -13.57
N ARG A 208 -10.07 -0.01 -14.17
CA ARG A 208 -10.26 -1.14 -15.08
C ARG A 208 -9.34 -1.12 -16.31
N ASP A 209 -8.94 0.07 -16.76
CA ASP A 209 -7.94 0.26 -17.82
C ASP A 209 -6.52 -0.18 -17.41
N THR A 210 -6.25 -0.35 -16.11
CA THR A 210 -4.94 -0.75 -15.58
C THR A 210 -4.82 -2.26 -15.31
N PHE A 211 -5.91 -3.01 -15.46
CA PHE A 211 -5.99 -4.44 -15.15
C PHE A 211 -6.21 -5.31 -16.42
N PRO A 212 -5.74 -6.57 -16.42
CA PRO A 212 -6.13 -7.59 -17.40
C PRO A 212 -7.65 -7.74 -17.52
N GLU A 213 -8.14 -8.14 -18.70
CA GLU A 213 -9.57 -8.07 -19.04
C GLU A 213 -10.50 -8.83 -18.07
N TYR A 214 -10.01 -9.97 -17.58
CA TYR A 214 -10.69 -10.87 -16.63
C TYR A 214 -10.87 -10.28 -15.22
N LEU A 215 -10.03 -9.32 -14.81
CA LEU A 215 -10.08 -8.68 -13.49
C LEU A 215 -10.96 -7.44 -13.56
N ASP A 216 -12.28 -7.67 -13.55
CA ASP A 216 -13.30 -6.69 -13.91
C ASP A 216 -14.24 -6.25 -12.77
N THR A 217 -14.09 -6.84 -11.59
CA THR A 217 -14.95 -6.58 -10.42
C THR A 217 -14.14 -6.03 -9.26
N PHE A 218 -14.58 -4.89 -8.72
CA PHE A 218 -13.87 -4.11 -7.69
C PHE A 218 -14.72 -4.05 -6.42
N LEU A 219 -14.24 -4.69 -5.34
CA LEU A 219 -14.90 -4.75 -4.04
C LEU A 219 -14.11 -3.89 -3.05
N PHE A 220 -14.64 -2.72 -2.68
CA PHE A 220 -13.94 -1.73 -1.87
C PHE A 220 -14.01 -2.01 -0.37
N CYS A 221 -12.93 -1.67 0.33
CA CYS A 221 -12.74 -1.79 1.78
C CYS A 221 -12.01 -0.55 2.31
N ASN A 222 -11.85 -0.41 3.63
CA ASN A 222 -11.17 0.74 4.25
C ASN A 222 -9.67 0.51 4.45
N SER A 223 -9.22 -0.75 4.47
CA SER A 223 -7.83 -1.11 4.73
C SER A 223 -7.39 -2.36 3.96
N GLY A 224 -6.09 -2.48 3.69
CA GLY A 224 -5.52 -3.68 3.05
C GLY A 224 -5.79 -4.96 3.85
N SER A 225 -5.83 -4.87 5.20
CA SER A 225 -6.19 -5.98 6.07
C SER A 225 -7.64 -6.45 5.85
N GLU A 226 -8.61 -5.54 5.73
CA GLU A 226 -10.00 -5.92 5.37
C GLU A 226 -10.07 -6.59 4.00
N ALA A 227 -9.30 -6.08 3.03
CA ALA A 227 -9.25 -6.66 1.69
C ALA A 227 -8.60 -8.06 1.68
N VAL A 228 -7.59 -8.34 2.53
CA VAL A 228 -7.04 -9.70 2.69
C VAL A 228 -8.07 -10.65 3.31
N ASP A 229 -8.80 -10.22 4.35
CA ASP A 229 -9.87 -11.02 4.96
C ASP A 229 -10.96 -11.39 3.94
N LEU A 230 -11.42 -10.40 3.16
CA LEU A 230 -12.36 -10.60 2.06
C LEU A 230 -11.81 -11.54 0.99
N SER A 231 -10.53 -11.41 0.61
CA SER A 231 -9.90 -12.30 -0.37
C SER A 231 -9.86 -13.76 0.08
N MET A 232 -9.66 -14.01 1.38
CA MET A 232 -9.73 -15.35 1.96
C MET A 232 -11.17 -15.88 1.96
N GLN A 233 -12.15 -15.04 2.30
CA GLN A 233 -13.56 -15.40 2.26
C GLN A 233 -13.99 -15.80 0.84
N LEU A 234 -13.66 -15.00 -0.17
CA LEU A 234 -13.90 -15.29 -1.58
C LEU A 234 -13.25 -16.62 -1.99
N SER A 235 -11.97 -16.80 -1.67
CA SER A 235 -11.22 -18.00 -2.03
C SER A 235 -11.82 -19.27 -1.44
N ARG A 236 -12.22 -19.25 -0.16
CA ARG A 236 -12.89 -20.39 0.50
C ARG A 236 -14.25 -20.70 -0.11
N LEU A 237 -15.08 -19.68 -0.37
CA LEU A 237 -16.42 -19.86 -0.92
C LEU A 237 -16.38 -20.35 -2.38
N TYR A 238 -15.45 -19.85 -3.19
CA TYR A 238 -15.32 -20.22 -4.60
C TYR A 238 -14.71 -21.61 -4.79
N THR A 239 -13.59 -21.90 -4.11
CA THR A 239 -12.91 -23.19 -4.26
C THR A 239 -13.55 -24.31 -3.43
N GLY A 240 -14.19 -23.98 -2.30
CA GLY A 240 -14.54 -24.95 -1.26
C GLY A 240 -13.33 -25.49 -0.48
N GLY A 241 -12.15 -24.87 -0.62
CA GLY A 241 -10.96 -25.15 0.19
C GLY A 241 -10.98 -24.43 1.54
N THR A 242 -10.13 -24.87 2.47
CA THR A 242 -9.97 -24.26 3.81
C THR A 242 -8.60 -23.67 4.03
N GLU A 243 -7.58 -24.27 3.42
CA GLU A 243 -6.17 -23.99 3.67
C GLU A 243 -5.69 -22.74 2.92
N ALA A 244 -4.70 -22.06 3.47
CA ALA A 244 -3.97 -21.00 2.77
C ALA A 244 -2.50 -21.39 2.60
N VAL A 245 -1.88 -20.87 1.55
CA VAL A 245 -0.44 -20.94 1.31
C VAL A 245 0.11 -19.52 1.35
N VAL A 246 1.23 -19.30 2.05
CA VAL A 246 1.90 -18.00 2.18
C VAL A 246 3.40 -18.15 1.97
N THR A 247 4.09 -17.05 1.69
CA THR A 247 5.56 -17.03 1.69
C THR A 247 6.10 -16.70 3.08
N ASP A 248 7.26 -17.28 3.43
CA ASP A 248 7.88 -16.98 4.71
C ASP A 248 8.27 -15.49 4.82
N ASN A 249 8.13 -14.94 6.02
CA ASN A 249 8.36 -13.53 6.35
C ASN A 249 7.47 -12.52 5.60
N ALA A 250 6.41 -12.98 4.92
CA ALA A 250 5.38 -12.09 4.38
C ALA A 250 4.67 -11.27 5.46
N PHE A 251 4.10 -10.14 5.05
CA PHE A 251 3.20 -9.32 5.86
C PHE A 251 1.98 -8.91 5.03
N HIS A 252 0.81 -9.46 5.39
CA HIS A 252 -0.46 -9.20 4.73
C HIS A 252 -1.44 -8.37 5.60
N GLY A 253 -1.13 -8.15 6.87
CA GLY A 253 -1.93 -7.25 7.72
C GLY A 253 -1.79 -7.50 9.21
N SER A 254 -2.61 -6.79 9.97
CA SER A 254 -2.52 -6.74 11.44
C SER A 254 -3.83 -7.05 12.18
N ILE A 255 -4.93 -7.36 11.47
CA ILE A 255 -6.16 -7.87 12.11
C ILE A 255 -6.02 -9.37 12.38
N ASP A 256 -6.66 -9.87 13.44
CA ASP A 256 -6.42 -11.24 13.94
C ASP A 256 -6.63 -12.34 12.89
N SER A 257 -7.66 -12.22 12.05
CA SER A 257 -7.96 -13.17 10.96
C SER A 257 -6.91 -13.18 9.84
N VAL A 258 -6.13 -12.11 9.71
CA VAL A 258 -5.09 -11.91 8.68
C VAL A 258 -3.67 -12.10 9.25
N HIS A 259 -3.52 -11.96 10.57
CA HIS A 259 -2.25 -12.14 11.26
C HIS A 259 -1.62 -13.52 10.96
N VAL A 260 -2.46 -14.54 10.80
CA VAL A 260 -2.07 -15.92 10.43
C VAL A 260 -1.44 -16.03 9.05
N PHE A 261 -1.67 -15.07 8.14
CA PHE A 261 -1.02 -14.99 6.83
C PHE A 261 0.32 -14.25 6.87
N SER A 262 0.74 -13.74 8.03
CA SER A 262 1.92 -12.89 8.16
C SER A 262 3.00 -13.54 9.03
N PRO A 263 3.78 -14.54 8.51
CA PRO A 263 4.84 -15.21 9.27
C PRO A 263 5.83 -14.28 9.96
N LYS A 264 6.08 -13.11 9.36
CA LYS A 264 6.88 -12.03 9.95
C LYS A 264 6.46 -11.67 11.38
N VAL A 265 5.15 -11.63 11.64
CA VAL A 265 4.58 -11.12 12.90
C VAL A 265 4.31 -12.26 13.87
N PHE A 266 3.72 -13.36 13.40
CA PHE A 266 3.33 -14.45 14.30
C PHE A 266 4.52 -15.23 14.85
N LYS A 267 5.64 -15.31 14.08
CA LYS A 267 6.92 -15.86 14.58
C LYS A 267 7.55 -14.97 15.66
N ALA A 268 7.51 -13.64 15.48
CA ALA A 268 8.10 -12.69 16.43
C ALA A 268 7.37 -12.66 17.79
N ASN A 269 6.06 -12.94 17.80
CA ASN A 269 5.23 -12.89 19.01
C ASN A 269 5.35 -14.12 19.94
N ASN A 270 6.21 -15.12 19.63
CA ASN A 270 6.47 -16.32 20.44
C ASN A 270 5.25 -17.16 20.88
N LYS A 271 4.06 -16.91 20.30
CA LYS A 271 2.78 -17.51 20.74
C LYS A 271 1.99 -18.24 19.66
N ALA A 272 2.47 -18.26 18.41
CA ALA A 272 1.85 -18.99 17.33
C ALA A 272 2.87 -19.93 16.69
N LYS A 273 2.64 -21.24 16.86
CA LYS A 273 2.93 -22.16 15.75
C LYS A 273 2.09 -21.66 14.56
N ALA A 274 2.59 -21.84 13.34
CA ALA A 274 1.77 -21.64 12.16
C ALA A 274 0.46 -22.41 12.36
N VAL A 275 -0.70 -21.76 12.17
CA VAL A 275 -1.98 -22.41 12.39
C VAL A 275 -2.08 -23.56 11.41
N ASP A 276 -2.55 -24.74 11.83
CA ASP A 276 -2.37 -25.98 11.08
C ASP A 276 -2.81 -25.90 9.61
N TRP A 277 -3.78 -25.05 9.26
CA TRP A 277 -4.30 -24.84 7.90
C TRP A 277 -3.54 -23.79 7.06
N VAL A 278 -2.47 -23.19 7.58
CA VAL A 278 -1.61 -22.24 6.85
C VAL A 278 -0.26 -22.89 6.54
N HIS A 279 -0.01 -23.09 5.25
CA HIS A 279 1.21 -23.69 4.71
C HIS A 279 2.21 -22.59 4.34
N ILE A 280 3.46 -22.70 4.80
CA ILE A 280 4.50 -21.68 4.54
C ILE A 280 5.49 -22.19 3.51
N LEU A 281 5.62 -21.47 2.39
CA LEU A 281 6.68 -21.68 1.40
C LEU A 281 7.96 -20.96 1.85
N PRO A 282 9.14 -21.58 1.74
CA PRO A 282 10.41 -20.90 1.96
C PRO A 282 10.54 -19.65 1.07
N MET A 283 11.01 -18.55 1.66
CA MET A 283 11.23 -17.29 0.95
C MET A 283 12.39 -17.44 -0.04
N PRO A 284 12.21 -17.11 -1.34
CA PRO A 284 13.22 -17.32 -2.37
C PRO A 284 14.29 -16.20 -2.40
N ASP A 285 14.95 -15.99 -1.26
CA ASP A 285 16.00 -14.97 -1.08
C ASP A 285 17.37 -15.44 -1.60
N LEU A 286 17.73 -14.99 -2.81
CA LEU A 286 19.02 -15.30 -3.42
C LEU A 286 20.24 -14.58 -2.80
N TYR A 287 20.09 -13.83 -1.70
CA TYR A 287 21.21 -13.25 -0.96
C TYR A 287 21.54 -14.00 0.35
N ARG A 288 20.60 -14.08 1.31
CA ARG A 288 20.81 -14.75 2.61
C ARG A 288 20.05 -16.05 2.80
N GLY A 289 19.06 -16.35 1.96
CA GLY A 289 18.26 -17.57 2.00
C GLY A 289 19.05 -18.87 1.91
N GLU A 290 18.32 -19.98 2.01
CA GLU A 290 18.86 -21.34 1.95
C GLU A 290 19.54 -21.64 0.62
N HIS A 291 19.01 -21.11 -0.48
CA HIS A 291 19.58 -21.25 -1.82
C HIS A 291 19.88 -19.87 -2.40
N ARG A 292 21.14 -19.64 -2.76
CA ARG A 292 21.68 -18.30 -3.01
C ARG A 292 22.07 -18.13 -4.47
N ARG A 293 22.29 -16.89 -4.93
CA ARG A 293 22.66 -16.56 -6.32
C ARG A 293 23.93 -17.25 -6.84
N GLU A 294 24.75 -17.82 -5.96
CA GLU A 294 25.92 -18.65 -6.32
C GLU A 294 25.55 -20.06 -6.79
N ASP A 295 24.34 -20.54 -6.47
CA ASP A 295 23.83 -21.86 -6.84
C ASP A 295 22.93 -21.74 -8.08
N PRO A 296 23.34 -22.25 -9.26
CA PRO A 296 22.54 -22.16 -10.48
C PRO A 296 21.18 -22.84 -10.39
N ALA A 297 20.99 -23.78 -9.44
CA ALA A 297 19.74 -24.49 -9.21
C ALA A 297 18.90 -23.89 -8.07
N ALA A 298 19.23 -22.69 -7.56
CA ALA A 298 18.55 -22.10 -6.40
C ALA A 298 17.03 -21.96 -6.59
N THR A 299 16.60 -21.45 -7.75
CA THR A 299 15.17 -21.32 -8.10
C THR A 299 14.48 -22.68 -8.14
N ASP A 300 15.10 -23.69 -8.76
CA ASP A 300 14.54 -25.03 -8.89
C ASP A 300 14.38 -25.73 -7.54
N LYS A 301 15.30 -25.49 -6.60
CA LYS A 301 15.22 -26.01 -5.23
C LYS A 301 14.10 -25.35 -4.44
N TYR A 302 13.94 -24.02 -4.53
CA TYR A 302 12.77 -23.34 -3.96
C TYR A 302 11.44 -23.83 -4.56
N LEU A 303 11.40 -24.11 -5.87
CA LEU A 303 10.23 -24.70 -6.52
C LEU A 303 10.00 -26.17 -6.12
N ALA A 304 11.05 -26.92 -5.80
CA ALA A 304 10.93 -28.28 -5.26
C ALA A 304 10.36 -28.27 -3.84
N GLN A 305 10.80 -27.34 -2.99
CA GLN A 305 10.22 -27.12 -1.67
C GLN A 305 8.74 -26.71 -1.77
N ALA A 306 8.38 -25.81 -2.68
CA ALA A 306 6.99 -25.43 -2.90
C ALA A 306 6.10 -26.61 -3.37
N ARG A 307 6.62 -27.44 -4.28
CA ARG A 307 5.97 -28.69 -4.71
C ARG A 307 5.74 -29.65 -3.55
N GLU A 308 6.72 -29.83 -2.67
CA GLU A 308 6.58 -30.74 -1.53
C GLU A 308 5.54 -30.26 -0.52
N VAL A 309 5.49 -28.97 -0.20
CA VAL A 309 4.47 -28.38 0.68
C VAL A 309 3.05 -28.58 0.13
N LEU A 310 2.82 -28.24 -1.14
CA LEU A 310 1.52 -28.41 -1.80
C LEU A 310 1.11 -29.88 -1.92
N ARG A 311 2.06 -30.76 -2.25
CA ARG A 311 1.84 -32.21 -2.34
C ARG A 311 1.50 -32.80 -0.97
N GLY A 312 2.19 -32.38 0.09
CA GLY A 312 1.92 -32.82 1.46
C GLY A 312 0.51 -32.44 1.92
N ALA A 313 0.06 -31.21 1.62
CA ALA A 313 -1.31 -30.78 1.88
C ALA A 313 -2.33 -31.66 1.13
N SER A 314 -2.12 -31.88 -0.17
CA SER A 314 -2.99 -32.74 -1.00
C SER A 314 -3.04 -34.20 -0.49
N GLN A 315 -1.90 -34.79 -0.14
CA GLN A 315 -1.80 -36.15 0.41
C GLN A 315 -2.48 -36.29 1.78
N ALA A 316 -2.50 -35.22 2.58
CA ALA A 316 -3.25 -35.17 3.83
C ALA A 316 -4.77 -34.92 3.64
N GLY A 317 -5.26 -34.91 2.39
CA GLY A 317 -6.67 -34.66 2.06
C GLY A 317 -7.10 -33.20 2.27
N ARG A 318 -6.14 -32.28 2.39
CA ARG A 318 -6.41 -30.87 2.68
C ARG A 318 -6.52 -30.07 1.39
N LYS A 319 -7.56 -29.26 1.28
CA LYS A 319 -7.89 -28.53 0.05
C LYS A 319 -7.46 -27.07 0.14
N ILE A 320 -6.52 -26.67 -0.71
CA ILE A 320 -6.02 -25.30 -0.82
C ILE A 320 -7.15 -24.39 -1.30
N ALA A 321 -7.43 -23.32 -0.55
CA ALA A 321 -8.30 -22.24 -0.98
C ALA A 321 -7.54 -21.22 -1.82
N CYS A 322 -6.37 -20.79 -1.35
CA CYS A 322 -5.53 -19.85 -2.06
C CYS A 322 -4.05 -19.90 -1.69
N PHE A 323 -3.23 -19.29 -2.55
CA PHE A 323 -1.90 -18.79 -2.26
C PHE A 323 -1.92 -17.27 -2.30
N ILE A 324 -1.40 -16.61 -1.26
CA ILE A 324 -1.23 -15.16 -1.20
C ILE A 324 0.25 -14.80 -1.07
N ALA A 325 0.69 -13.84 -1.88
CA ALA A 325 2.04 -13.30 -1.85
C ALA A 325 2.08 -11.83 -2.32
N GLU A 326 3.00 -11.05 -1.73
CA GLU A 326 3.45 -9.80 -2.34
C GLU A 326 4.29 -10.18 -3.59
N PRO A 327 3.99 -9.71 -4.82
CA PRO A 327 4.78 -10.10 -6.01
C PRO A 327 6.23 -9.60 -5.97
N MET A 328 6.51 -8.62 -5.11
CA MET A 328 7.82 -8.28 -4.61
C MET A 328 7.72 -8.24 -3.08
N LEU A 329 8.55 -9.01 -2.37
CA LEU A 329 8.46 -9.17 -0.92
C LEU A 329 9.07 -7.95 -0.22
N ILE A 330 8.24 -7.03 0.29
CA ILE A 330 8.70 -5.72 0.73
C ILE A 330 9.27 -5.76 2.14
N ILE A 331 8.50 -6.26 3.12
CA ILE A 331 8.92 -6.26 4.53
C ILE A 331 10.17 -7.13 4.82
N PRO A 332 10.40 -8.26 4.12
CA PRO A 332 11.69 -8.96 4.18
C PRO A 332 12.90 -8.16 3.68
N GLY A 333 12.68 -7.05 2.98
CA GLY A 333 13.71 -6.10 2.55
C GLY A 333 13.81 -5.97 1.03
N CYS A 334 12.71 -5.62 0.35
CA CYS A 334 12.65 -5.39 -1.10
C CYS A 334 13.19 -6.56 -1.95
N ILE A 335 12.77 -7.79 -1.66
CA ILE A 335 13.22 -8.99 -2.37
C ILE A 335 12.30 -9.23 -3.58
N MET A 336 12.84 -9.07 -4.78
CA MET A 336 12.22 -9.59 -6.00
C MET A 336 12.38 -11.12 -6.01
N PRO A 337 11.30 -11.91 -6.19
CA PRO A 337 11.43 -13.34 -6.45
C PRO A 337 12.30 -13.61 -7.69
N PRO A 338 12.95 -14.78 -7.78
CA PRO A 338 13.67 -15.20 -8.98
C PRO A 338 12.72 -15.29 -10.18
N ALA A 339 13.25 -15.06 -11.38
CA ALA A 339 12.50 -15.22 -12.62
C ALA A 339 11.83 -16.61 -12.70
N ALA A 340 10.61 -16.66 -13.26
CA ALA A 340 9.71 -17.80 -13.32
C ALA A 340 9.24 -18.41 -11.97
N TRP A 341 9.82 -18.04 -10.81
CA TRP A 341 9.42 -18.63 -9.52
C TRP A 341 7.94 -18.42 -9.21
N LEU A 342 7.46 -17.17 -9.31
CA LEU A 342 6.05 -16.86 -9.01
C LEU A 342 5.09 -17.49 -10.03
N GLN A 343 5.50 -17.58 -11.30
CA GLN A 343 4.73 -18.21 -12.38
C GLN A 343 4.49 -19.70 -12.10
N GLU A 344 5.56 -20.44 -11.77
CA GLU A 344 5.45 -21.87 -11.48
C GLU A 344 4.74 -22.13 -10.14
N VAL A 345 4.91 -21.29 -9.11
CA VAL A 345 4.11 -21.41 -7.88
C VAL A 345 2.61 -21.20 -8.15
N TYR A 346 2.24 -20.19 -8.94
CA TYR A 346 0.83 -19.97 -9.32
C TYR A 346 0.25 -21.17 -10.08
N LYS A 347 1.02 -21.76 -10.99
CA LYS A 347 0.62 -22.98 -11.70
C LYS A 347 0.39 -24.17 -10.75
N LEU A 348 1.33 -24.44 -9.84
CA LEU A 348 1.22 -25.52 -8.85
C LEU A 348 0.02 -25.37 -7.90
N VAL A 349 -0.30 -24.13 -7.52
CA VAL A 349 -1.48 -23.81 -6.67
C VAL A 349 -2.78 -24.08 -7.43
N ARG A 350 -2.85 -23.70 -8.71
CA ARG A 350 -4.01 -23.98 -9.59
C ARG A 350 -4.16 -25.47 -9.91
N GLU A 351 -3.06 -26.21 -10.06
CA GLU A 351 -3.08 -27.68 -10.15
C GLU A 351 -3.69 -28.34 -8.90
N CYS A 352 -3.60 -27.68 -7.73
CA CYS A 352 -4.25 -28.08 -6.48
C CYS A 352 -5.68 -27.52 -6.30
N GLY A 353 -6.20 -26.77 -7.29
CA GLY A 353 -7.53 -26.16 -7.28
C GLY A 353 -7.67 -24.89 -6.42
N GLY A 354 -6.55 -24.28 -6.00
CA GLY A 354 -6.53 -23.03 -5.25
C GLY A 354 -6.42 -21.78 -6.14
N LEU A 355 -6.85 -20.63 -5.62
CA LEU A 355 -6.69 -19.32 -6.27
C LEU A 355 -5.32 -18.68 -5.99
N CYS A 356 -4.82 -17.88 -6.93
CA CYS A 356 -3.59 -17.12 -6.81
C CYS A 356 -3.89 -15.64 -6.53
N ILE A 357 -3.40 -15.14 -5.40
CA ILE A 357 -3.64 -13.78 -4.91
C ILE A 357 -2.34 -12.96 -4.97
N ALA A 358 -2.41 -11.79 -5.59
CA ALA A 358 -1.34 -10.79 -5.58
C ALA A 358 -1.65 -9.69 -4.55
N ASP A 359 -0.82 -9.57 -3.51
CA ASP A 359 -0.87 -8.42 -2.60
C ASP A 359 -0.06 -7.25 -3.18
N GLU A 360 -0.78 -6.28 -3.74
CA GLU A 360 -0.24 -5.04 -4.33
C GLU A 360 -0.36 -3.84 -3.38
N VAL A 361 -0.71 -4.06 -2.10
CA VAL A 361 -0.99 -2.98 -1.14
C VAL A 361 0.20 -2.01 -0.98
N GLN A 362 1.44 -2.45 -1.25
CA GLN A 362 2.64 -1.59 -1.16
C GLN A 362 3.22 -1.21 -2.53
N THR A 363 3.05 -2.08 -3.54
CA THR A 363 3.74 -2.04 -4.84
C THR A 363 2.85 -1.59 -5.99
N GLY A 364 1.54 -1.49 -5.78
CA GLY A 364 0.59 -1.09 -6.80
C GLY A 364 0.64 0.39 -7.17
N LEU A 365 -0.11 0.73 -8.20
CA LEU A 365 -0.25 2.08 -8.77
C LEU A 365 1.07 2.65 -9.30
N GLY A 366 1.90 1.84 -9.97
CA GLY A 366 3.08 2.34 -10.70
C GLY A 366 4.39 2.39 -9.91
N ARG A 367 4.42 1.92 -8.64
CA ARG A 367 5.57 2.04 -7.73
C ARG A 367 6.90 1.52 -8.30
N LEU A 368 6.85 0.43 -9.07
CA LEU A 368 8.01 -0.19 -9.73
C LEU A 368 8.33 0.42 -11.11
N GLY A 369 7.72 1.57 -11.42
CA GLY A 369 7.93 2.36 -12.63
C GLY A 369 7.24 1.77 -13.86
N SER A 370 7.83 0.72 -14.43
CA SER A 370 7.47 0.16 -15.74
C SER A 370 6.02 -0.33 -15.94
N HIS A 371 5.25 -0.51 -14.87
CA HIS A 371 3.96 -1.21 -14.85
C HIS A 371 3.09 -0.65 -13.72
N TYR A 372 1.76 -0.64 -13.89
CA TYR A 372 0.84 -0.23 -12.83
C TYR A 372 0.87 -1.17 -11.62
N TRP A 373 1.08 -2.47 -11.84
CA TRP A 373 1.07 -3.48 -10.79
C TRP A 373 2.34 -4.35 -10.84
N SER A 374 2.88 -4.70 -9.68
CA SER A 374 4.10 -5.51 -9.53
C SER A 374 4.00 -6.89 -10.17
N PHE A 375 2.83 -7.53 -10.10
CA PHE A 375 2.56 -8.83 -10.70
C PHE A 375 2.85 -8.85 -12.20
N GLN A 376 2.64 -7.73 -12.90
CA GLN A 376 2.94 -7.58 -14.32
C GLN A 376 4.46 -7.66 -14.57
N THR A 377 5.28 -7.21 -13.62
CA THR A 377 6.75 -7.34 -13.66
C THR A 377 7.26 -8.77 -13.39
N GLN A 378 6.36 -9.68 -13.00
CA GLN A 378 6.61 -11.12 -12.87
C GLN A 378 5.90 -11.92 -13.97
N GLU A 379 5.26 -11.23 -14.92
CA GLU A 379 4.53 -11.82 -16.06
C GLU A 379 3.48 -12.86 -15.66
N VAL A 380 2.88 -12.70 -14.48
CA VAL A 380 1.75 -13.53 -14.01
C VAL A 380 0.43 -12.79 -14.18
N ILE A 381 -0.67 -13.53 -14.24
CA ILE A 381 -2.02 -13.00 -14.05
C ILE A 381 -2.59 -13.70 -12.80
N PRO A 382 -2.86 -12.97 -11.70
CA PRO A 382 -3.51 -13.53 -10.51
C PRO A 382 -5.03 -13.64 -10.71
N ASP A 383 -5.67 -14.45 -9.86
CA ASP A 383 -7.13 -14.62 -9.82
C ASP A 383 -7.79 -13.53 -8.95
N ILE A 384 -7.04 -13.01 -7.97
CA ILE A 384 -7.42 -11.90 -7.09
C ILE A 384 -6.22 -10.95 -6.92
N VAL A 385 -6.45 -9.64 -6.97
CA VAL A 385 -5.47 -8.60 -6.60
C VAL A 385 -5.99 -7.82 -5.41
N ILE A 386 -5.12 -7.56 -4.44
CA ILE A 386 -5.43 -6.75 -3.26
C ILE A 386 -4.71 -5.42 -3.41
N ILE A 387 -5.46 -4.32 -3.40
CA ILE A 387 -4.93 -2.97 -3.54
C ILE A 387 -5.29 -2.13 -2.30
N GLY A 388 -4.43 -1.19 -1.93
CA GLY A 388 -4.55 -0.38 -0.72
C GLY A 388 -3.53 0.76 -0.72
N LYS A 389 -3.25 1.37 0.45
CA LYS A 389 -2.25 2.43 0.72
C LYS A 389 -2.08 3.48 -0.40
N THR A 390 -1.38 3.12 -1.47
CA THR A 390 -1.11 3.95 -2.65
C THR A 390 -2.37 4.49 -3.30
N ILE A 391 -3.44 3.70 -3.40
CA ILE A 391 -4.70 4.09 -4.08
C ILE A 391 -5.44 5.24 -3.39
N GLY A 392 -5.21 5.47 -2.10
CA GLY A 392 -5.83 6.56 -1.33
C GLY A 392 -4.89 7.73 -1.02
N ASN A 393 -3.61 7.63 -1.38
CA ASN A 393 -2.56 8.58 -0.97
C ASN A 393 -2.57 8.91 0.54
N GLY A 394 -2.93 7.92 1.38
CA GLY A 394 -3.11 8.06 2.83
C GLY A 394 -4.56 8.19 3.32
N TYR A 395 -5.55 8.35 2.44
CA TYR A 395 -6.96 8.16 2.80
C TYR A 395 -7.23 6.66 3.08
N PRO A 396 -8.08 6.29 4.07
CA PRO A 396 -8.44 4.90 4.33
C PRO A 396 -9.27 4.30 3.20
N MET A 397 -8.60 3.62 2.26
CA MET A 397 -9.25 2.84 1.21
C MET A 397 -8.35 1.70 0.71
N ALA A 398 -9.01 0.62 0.35
CA ALA A 398 -8.47 -0.59 -0.25
C ALA A 398 -9.53 -1.19 -1.19
N ALA A 399 -9.14 -2.18 -1.99
CA ALA A 399 -10.11 -3.01 -2.71
C ALA A 399 -9.55 -4.41 -2.98
N VAL A 400 -10.46 -5.36 -3.15
CA VAL A 400 -10.21 -6.64 -3.79
C VAL A 400 -10.67 -6.53 -5.24
N VAL A 401 -9.76 -6.78 -6.18
CA VAL A 401 -10.03 -6.83 -7.62
C VAL A 401 -10.01 -8.28 -8.06
N THR A 402 -11.09 -8.76 -8.67
CA THR A 402 -11.23 -10.15 -9.13
C THR A 402 -12.21 -10.22 -10.30
N SER A 403 -12.54 -11.42 -10.77
CA SER A 403 -13.55 -11.61 -11.81
C SER A 403 -14.97 -11.61 -11.24
N LYS A 404 -15.95 -11.29 -12.09
CA LYS A 404 -17.39 -11.47 -11.78
C LYS A 404 -17.71 -12.87 -11.25
N GLU A 405 -17.04 -13.91 -11.78
CA GLU A 405 -17.28 -15.30 -11.39
C GLU A 405 -16.88 -15.59 -9.94
N ILE A 406 -15.68 -15.13 -9.54
CA ILE A 406 -15.20 -15.28 -8.16
C ILE A 406 -16.01 -14.40 -7.21
N ALA A 407 -16.33 -13.17 -7.60
CA ALA A 407 -17.13 -12.26 -6.77
C ALA A 407 -18.57 -12.73 -6.52
N ALA A 408 -19.18 -13.44 -7.49
CA ALA A 408 -20.57 -13.90 -7.42
C ALA A 408 -20.90 -14.77 -6.20
N VAL A 409 -19.90 -15.44 -5.60
CA VAL A 409 -20.07 -16.28 -4.41
C VAL A 409 -20.48 -15.51 -3.15
N LEU A 410 -20.36 -14.18 -3.15
CA LEU A 410 -20.86 -13.32 -2.08
C LEU A 410 -22.38 -13.12 -2.14
N GLY A 411 -23.01 -13.32 -3.31
CA GLY A 411 -24.43 -13.04 -3.54
C GLY A 411 -24.76 -11.56 -3.27
N ASP A 412 -25.86 -11.31 -2.56
CA ASP A 412 -26.29 -9.94 -2.20
C ASP A 412 -25.24 -9.15 -1.40
N ARG A 413 -24.31 -9.82 -0.71
CA ARG A 413 -23.26 -9.15 0.10
C ARG A 413 -22.26 -8.34 -0.72
N ILE A 414 -22.20 -8.52 -2.05
CA ILE A 414 -21.45 -7.61 -2.95
C ILE A 414 -21.85 -6.14 -2.72
N LYS A 415 -23.12 -5.88 -2.36
CA LYS A 415 -23.65 -4.54 -2.10
C LYS A 415 -22.98 -3.82 -0.92
N GLU A 416 -22.29 -4.54 -0.03
CA GLU A 416 -21.57 -3.98 1.11
C GLU A 416 -20.19 -3.41 0.72
N TYR A 417 -19.61 -3.87 -0.40
CA TYR A 417 -18.25 -3.52 -0.84
C TYR A 417 -18.25 -2.51 -2.01
N ARG A 418 -19.18 -1.55 -1.99
CA ARG A 418 -19.30 -0.51 -3.02
C ARG A 418 -18.24 0.58 -2.84
N CYS A 419 -17.78 1.17 -3.94
CA CYS A 419 -16.98 2.40 -3.89
C CYS A 419 -17.84 3.55 -3.33
N THR A 420 -17.40 4.21 -2.27
CA THR A 420 -18.10 5.42 -1.75
C THR A 420 -17.73 6.64 -2.58
N GLN A 421 -18.53 7.71 -2.53
CA GLN A 421 -18.21 8.97 -3.23
C GLN A 421 -16.84 9.54 -2.86
N VAL A 422 -16.44 9.37 -1.59
CA VAL A 422 -15.15 9.87 -1.10
C VAL A 422 -14.00 9.02 -1.64
N MET A 423 -14.16 7.69 -1.68
CA MET A 423 -13.20 6.79 -2.33
C MET A 423 -13.09 7.07 -3.82
N ASP A 424 -14.22 7.34 -4.49
CA ASP A 424 -14.27 7.65 -5.93
C ASP A 424 -13.53 8.93 -6.28
N ALA A 425 -13.80 10.02 -5.56
CA ALA A 425 -13.16 11.31 -5.79
C ALA A 425 -11.68 11.33 -5.38
N VAL A 426 -11.31 10.68 -4.27
CA VAL A 426 -9.90 10.55 -3.85
C VAL A 426 -9.13 9.69 -4.84
N GLY A 427 -9.62 8.48 -5.15
CA GLY A 427 -8.98 7.55 -6.07
C GLY A 427 -8.79 8.13 -7.47
N SER A 428 -9.84 8.76 -8.02
CA SER A 428 -9.76 9.45 -9.33
C SER A 428 -8.66 10.52 -9.35
N VAL A 429 -8.55 11.34 -8.29
CA VAL A 429 -7.53 12.39 -8.21
C VAL A 429 -6.12 11.84 -8.00
N VAL A 430 -5.97 10.70 -7.30
CA VAL A 430 -4.67 10.02 -7.16
C VAL A 430 -4.22 9.43 -8.49
N LEU A 431 -5.10 8.74 -9.21
CA LEU A 431 -4.80 8.11 -10.50
C LEU A 431 -4.57 9.16 -11.61
N GLU A 432 -5.34 10.24 -11.63
CA GLU A 432 -5.09 11.39 -12.51
C GLU A 432 -3.77 12.08 -12.18
N GLY A 433 -3.45 12.24 -10.88
CA GLY A 433 -2.15 12.80 -10.46
C GLY A 433 -0.96 11.98 -10.96
N LEU A 434 -1.05 10.65 -10.88
CA LEU A 434 -0.03 9.75 -11.43
C LEU A 434 0.19 9.95 -12.94
N ARG A 435 -0.90 10.00 -13.71
CA ARG A 435 -0.89 10.15 -15.17
C ARG A 435 -0.38 11.53 -15.58
N ARG A 436 -1.00 12.60 -15.06
CA ARG A 436 -0.70 14.00 -15.38
C ARG A 436 0.76 14.36 -15.09
N ASP A 437 1.29 13.91 -13.96
CA ASP A 437 2.64 14.27 -13.50
C ASP A 437 3.72 13.27 -13.97
N ASN A 438 3.37 12.28 -14.82
CA ASN A 438 4.26 11.26 -15.39
C ASN A 438 5.08 10.52 -14.31
N LEU A 439 4.40 10.12 -13.23
CA LEU A 439 5.06 9.61 -12.03
C LEU A 439 5.64 8.21 -12.21
N MET A 440 5.16 7.41 -13.17
CA MET A 440 5.70 6.09 -13.50
C MET A 440 7.04 6.21 -14.25
N GLU A 441 7.15 7.18 -15.14
CA GLU A 441 8.36 7.55 -15.87
C GLU A 441 9.40 8.14 -14.91
N ALA A 442 8.96 9.00 -13.99
CA ALA A 442 9.79 9.52 -12.91
C ALA A 442 10.32 8.39 -12.01
N ALA A 443 9.45 7.48 -11.56
CA ALA A 443 9.85 6.35 -10.72
C ALA A 443 10.81 5.39 -11.45
N THR A 444 10.63 5.19 -12.76
CA THR A 444 11.55 4.39 -13.60
C THR A 444 12.93 5.05 -13.70
N SER A 445 12.98 6.34 -14.03
CA SER A 445 14.23 7.07 -14.29
C SER A 445 15.02 7.36 -13.00
N VAL A 446 14.36 7.91 -11.98
CA VAL A 446 14.98 8.23 -10.68
C VAL A 446 15.32 6.95 -9.90
N GLY A 447 14.45 5.92 -9.98
CA GLY A 447 14.70 4.61 -9.38
C GLY A 447 15.93 3.91 -9.97
N LYS A 448 16.08 3.94 -11.30
CA LYS A 448 17.29 3.44 -11.99
C LYS A 448 18.54 4.18 -11.52
N PHE A 449 18.52 5.51 -11.50
CA PHE A 449 19.66 6.30 -11.03
C PHE A 449 20.03 6.00 -9.58
N LEU A 450 19.04 5.91 -8.68
CA LEU A 450 19.27 5.53 -7.29
C LEU A 450 19.93 4.15 -7.18
N LEU A 451 19.43 3.14 -7.89
CA LEU A 451 20.00 1.80 -7.88
C LEU A 451 21.46 1.80 -8.36
N GLU A 452 21.75 2.48 -9.47
CA GLU A 452 23.12 2.60 -10.02
C GLU A 452 24.09 3.30 -9.05
N GLU A 453 23.68 4.38 -8.40
CA GLU A 453 24.51 5.09 -7.42
C GLU A 453 24.67 4.30 -6.10
N LEU A 454 23.62 3.61 -5.64
CA LEU A 454 23.70 2.75 -4.46
C LEU A 454 24.65 1.56 -4.68
N VAL A 455 24.69 0.98 -5.90
CA VAL A 455 25.68 -0.04 -6.27
C VAL A 455 27.11 0.55 -6.29
N LYS A 456 27.30 1.79 -6.75
CA LYS A 456 28.62 2.47 -6.64
C LYS A 456 29.04 2.66 -5.18
N LEU A 457 28.12 3.07 -4.30
CA LEU A 457 28.37 3.13 -2.86
C LEU A 457 28.63 1.74 -2.26
N GLN A 458 27.95 0.69 -2.75
CA GLN A 458 28.21 -0.69 -2.35
C GLN A 458 29.66 -1.07 -2.65
N HIS A 459 30.19 -0.77 -3.84
CA HIS A 459 31.61 -1.02 -4.13
C HIS A 459 32.58 -0.20 -3.27
N LYS A 460 32.18 0.99 -2.81
CA LYS A 460 33.01 1.87 -1.97
C LYS A 460 33.00 1.51 -0.48
N HIS A 461 31.91 0.97 0.05
CA HIS A 461 31.68 0.79 1.49
C HIS A 461 31.40 -0.66 1.88
N ASP A 462 32.27 -1.25 2.70
CA ASP A 462 32.23 -2.70 3.01
C ASP A 462 31.02 -3.16 3.82
N TYR A 463 30.36 -2.25 4.54
CA TYR A 463 29.12 -2.52 5.26
C TYR A 463 27.92 -2.80 4.35
N LEU A 464 27.99 -2.43 3.07
CA LEU A 464 26.90 -2.64 2.12
C LEU A 464 27.04 -4.01 1.45
N GLY A 465 26.20 -4.94 1.90
CA GLY A 465 26.19 -6.33 1.47
C GLY A 465 25.53 -6.53 0.11
N ASP A 466 24.29 -6.07 -0.01
CA ASP A 466 23.47 -6.22 -1.22
C ASP A 466 22.64 -4.95 -1.47
N VAL A 467 22.39 -4.64 -2.75
CA VAL A 467 21.59 -3.49 -3.19
C VAL A 467 20.63 -4.00 -4.25
N ARG A 468 19.32 -3.83 -4.02
CA ARG A 468 18.26 -4.47 -4.82
C ARG A 468 16.98 -3.65 -4.86
N GLY A 469 16.06 -4.06 -5.74
CA GLY A 469 14.72 -3.48 -5.89
C GLY A 469 14.46 -2.95 -7.29
N LYS A 470 13.33 -2.25 -7.47
CA LYS A 470 12.89 -1.73 -8.77
C LYS A 470 12.06 -0.45 -8.59
N GLY A 471 12.18 0.50 -9.52
CA GLY A 471 11.51 1.79 -9.43
C GLY A 471 11.87 2.53 -8.13
N LEU A 472 10.88 3.11 -7.45
CA LEU A 472 11.05 3.76 -6.14
C LEU A 472 10.74 2.82 -4.98
N MET A 473 11.25 1.59 -5.05
CA MET A 473 11.16 0.57 -4.01
C MET A 473 12.46 -0.22 -3.96
N LEU A 474 13.42 0.26 -3.17
CA LEU A 474 14.78 -0.26 -3.10
C LEU A 474 15.13 -0.69 -1.67
N GLY A 475 16.00 -1.70 -1.56
CA GLY A 475 16.57 -2.19 -0.31
C GLY A 475 18.10 -2.17 -0.36
N VAL A 476 18.71 -1.67 0.70
CA VAL A 476 20.17 -1.62 0.88
C VAL A 476 20.51 -2.39 2.15
N GLU A 477 21.11 -3.56 1.99
CA GLU A 477 21.33 -4.50 3.09
C GLU A 477 22.70 -4.31 3.75
N VAL A 478 22.68 -4.10 5.07
CA VAL A 478 23.85 -3.79 5.90
C VAL A 478 24.35 -5.06 6.59
N VAL A 479 25.63 -5.37 6.43
CA VAL A 479 26.29 -6.59 6.94
C VAL A 479 27.68 -6.28 7.50
N TRP A 480 28.19 -7.12 8.40
CA TRP A 480 29.56 -7.01 8.92
C TRP A 480 30.61 -7.44 7.90
N SER A 481 30.25 -8.35 6.98
CA SER A 481 31.09 -8.85 5.90
C SER A 481 30.21 -9.37 4.77
N ARG A 482 30.61 -9.12 3.52
CA ARG A 482 29.90 -9.63 2.33
C ARG A 482 30.12 -11.12 2.10
N GLN A 483 31.23 -11.66 2.61
CA GLN A 483 31.58 -13.08 2.57
C GLN A 483 30.67 -13.88 3.52
N THR A 484 30.55 -13.45 4.77
CA THR A 484 29.69 -14.14 5.76
C THR A 484 28.21 -13.78 5.64
N ARG A 485 27.91 -12.59 5.08
CA ARG A 485 26.58 -11.97 5.02
C ARG A 485 25.94 -11.77 6.40
N LYS A 486 26.74 -11.76 7.47
CA LYS A 486 26.28 -11.59 8.85
C LYS A 486 25.60 -10.22 8.99
N PRO A 487 24.30 -10.14 9.36
CA PRO A 487 23.58 -8.89 9.55
C PRO A 487 24.27 -7.94 10.52
N ALA A 488 24.20 -6.63 10.25
CA ALA A 488 24.75 -5.59 11.11
C ALA A 488 23.66 -4.56 11.48
N GLN A 489 22.71 -5.00 12.30
CA GLN A 489 21.59 -4.17 12.79
C GLN A 489 22.09 -2.87 13.42
N GLU A 490 23.11 -2.95 14.28
CA GLU A 490 23.65 -1.81 15.03
C GLU A 490 24.29 -0.77 14.11
N ILE A 491 24.78 -1.19 12.94
CA ILE A 491 25.31 -0.30 11.90
C ILE A 491 24.16 0.30 11.09
N ALA A 492 23.13 -0.48 10.74
CA ALA A 492 21.93 0.02 10.05
C ALA A 492 21.21 1.10 10.90
N GLU A 493 21.03 0.87 12.20
CA GLU A 493 20.46 1.85 13.13
C GLU A 493 21.31 3.11 13.25
N GLN A 494 22.65 2.99 13.33
CA GLN A 494 23.56 4.13 13.31
C GLN A 494 23.47 4.94 12.01
N ILE A 495 23.33 4.27 10.87
CA ILE A 495 23.11 4.92 9.57
C ILE A 495 21.80 5.71 9.59
N VAL A 496 20.67 5.11 9.98
CA VAL A 496 19.36 5.81 10.06
C VAL A 496 19.46 7.03 10.98
N HIS A 497 20.08 6.88 12.15
CA HIS A 497 20.26 7.97 13.10
C HIS A 497 21.15 9.12 12.56
N LYS A 498 22.24 8.79 11.86
CA LYS A 498 23.11 9.77 11.20
C LYS A 498 22.43 10.45 10.00
N MET A 499 21.72 9.71 9.17
CA MET A 499 20.95 10.26 8.04
C MET A 499 19.85 11.23 8.51
N ARG A 500 19.20 10.95 9.64
CA ARG A 500 18.29 11.89 10.30
C ARG A 500 18.97 13.19 10.74
N LYS A 501 20.26 13.19 11.10
CA LYS A 501 21.04 14.41 11.39
C LYS A 501 21.40 15.17 10.11
N GLU A 502 21.53 14.46 8.98
CA GLU A 502 21.65 15.03 7.64
C GLU A 502 20.27 15.34 6.99
N TYR A 503 19.18 15.44 7.77
CA TYR A 503 17.85 15.80 7.29
C TYR A 503 17.28 14.86 6.19
N VAL A 504 17.53 13.56 6.32
CA VAL A 504 16.94 12.49 5.50
C VAL A 504 16.31 11.45 6.40
N ILE A 505 15.07 11.04 6.11
CA ILE A 505 14.38 9.98 6.84
C ILE A 505 14.57 8.67 6.08
N LEU A 506 15.16 7.67 6.73
CA LEU A 506 15.29 6.29 6.27
C LEU A 506 14.57 5.35 7.24
N ALA A 507 14.12 4.20 6.75
CA ALA A 507 13.57 3.11 7.55
C ALA A 507 14.54 1.92 7.56
N ASN A 508 14.45 1.09 8.59
CA ASN A 508 15.27 -0.11 8.76
C ASN A 508 14.36 -1.32 9.00
N GLU A 509 14.35 -2.26 8.06
CA GLU A 509 13.44 -3.40 7.96
C GLU A 509 14.25 -4.70 7.73
N GLY A 510 13.60 -5.74 7.20
CA GLY A 510 14.14 -7.08 7.13
C GLY A 510 13.98 -7.82 8.45
N ASN A 511 14.31 -9.12 8.45
CA ASN A 511 14.14 -9.98 9.64
C ASN A 511 15.08 -9.64 10.79
N GLU A 512 16.30 -9.27 10.44
CA GLU A 512 17.39 -8.98 11.38
C GLU A 512 17.60 -7.47 11.52
N HIS A 513 16.57 -6.67 11.21
CA HIS A 513 16.57 -5.20 11.24
C HIS A 513 17.87 -4.60 10.67
N ASN A 514 18.22 -5.00 9.44
CA ASN A 514 19.49 -4.66 8.80
C ASN A 514 19.33 -4.20 7.34
N VAL A 515 18.11 -4.03 6.84
CA VAL A 515 17.85 -3.58 5.47
C VAL A 515 17.29 -2.17 5.49
N LEU A 516 18.08 -1.23 4.98
CA LEU A 516 17.66 0.16 4.80
C LEU A 516 16.70 0.24 3.62
N MET A 517 15.47 0.69 3.86
CA MET A 517 14.42 0.73 2.86
C MET A 517 14.27 2.14 2.30
N LEU A 518 14.18 2.21 0.97
CA LEU A 518 13.98 3.43 0.20
C LEU A 518 12.69 3.30 -0.61
N MET A 519 11.63 3.91 -0.10
CA MET A 519 10.29 3.91 -0.68
C MET A 519 9.62 5.31 -0.60
N PRO A 520 10.26 6.36 -1.16
CA PRO A 520 9.75 7.73 -1.11
C PRO A 520 8.39 7.91 -1.81
N PRO A 521 7.67 9.03 -1.62
CA PRO A 521 6.63 9.48 -2.54
C PRO A 521 7.08 9.46 -4.02
N MET A 522 6.17 9.20 -4.96
CA MET A 522 6.51 9.06 -6.39
C MET A 522 6.98 10.38 -7.03
N CYS A 523 6.65 11.52 -6.44
CA CYS A 523 7.15 12.85 -6.84
C CYS A 523 8.62 13.13 -6.42
N PHE A 524 9.32 12.13 -5.88
CA PHE A 524 10.73 12.23 -5.51
C PHE A 524 11.62 12.46 -6.73
N THR A 525 12.39 13.55 -6.72
CA THR A 525 13.11 14.01 -7.92
C THR A 525 14.53 13.46 -7.99
N GLN A 526 15.12 13.61 -9.18
CA GLN A 526 16.55 13.39 -9.42
C GLN A 526 17.44 14.23 -8.48
N GLU A 527 17.03 15.45 -8.11
CA GLU A 527 17.76 16.30 -7.15
C GLU A 527 17.70 15.75 -5.73
N ASN A 528 16.55 15.20 -5.32
CA ASN A 528 16.43 14.49 -4.05
C ASN A 528 17.32 13.24 -4.04
N ALA A 529 17.39 12.50 -5.15
CA ALA A 529 18.25 11.33 -5.28
C ALA A 529 19.74 11.68 -5.17
N VAL A 530 20.21 12.71 -5.88
CA VAL A 530 21.60 13.20 -5.76
C VAL A 530 21.91 13.62 -4.32
N THR A 531 20.98 14.33 -3.68
CA THR A 531 21.14 14.79 -2.29
C THR A 531 21.19 13.63 -1.29
N LEU A 532 20.34 12.61 -1.48
CA LEU A 532 20.33 11.37 -0.70
C LEU A 532 21.67 10.64 -0.81
N ILE A 533 22.16 10.39 -2.03
CA ILE A 533 23.42 9.68 -2.28
C ILE A 533 24.61 10.41 -1.67
N GLN A 534 24.71 11.74 -1.83
CA GLN A 534 25.79 12.53 -1.24
C GLN A 534 25.81 12.48 0.29
N ARG A 535 24.64 12.59 0.94
CA ARG A 535 24.51 12.51 2.40
C ARG A 535 24.77 11.08 2.90
N PHE A 536 24.33 10.08 2.17
CA PHE A 536 24.55 8.68 2.52
C PHE A 536 26.03 8.30 2.42
N ASP A 537 26.73 8.71 1.36
CA ASP A 537 28.18 8.52 1.20
C ASP A 537 28.98 9.16 2.35
N LYS A 538 28.60 10.38 2.75
CA LYS A 538 29.18 11.07 3.91
C LYS A 538 28.96 10.25 5.18
N VAL A 539 27.73 9.84 5.46
CA VAL A 539 27.38 9.06 6.66
C VAL A 539 28.14 7.73 6.73
N LEU A 540 28.23 7.00 5.62
CA LEU A 540 28.99 5.75 5.51
C LEU A 540 30.50 5.97 5.72
N SER A 541 31.05 7.05 5.15
CA SER A 541 32.47 7.43 5.31
C SER A 541 32.85 7.78 6.76
N GLU A 542 31.88 8.20 7.58
CA GLU A 542 32.05 8.48 9.01
C GLU A 542 31.80 7.28 9.93
N LEU A 543 31.44 6.10 9.40
CA LEU A 543 31.29 4.90 10.22
C LEU A 543 32.65 4.40 10.74
N PRO A 544 32.69 3.75 11.92
CA PRO A 544 33.92 3.11 12.39
C PRO A 544 34.37 2.07 11.36
N LYS A 545 35.65 2.09 10.96
CA LYS A 545 36.17 1.04 10.09
C LYS A 545 36.25 -0.27 10.88
N HIS A 546 35.57 -1.31 10.41
CA HIS A 546 35.69 -2.64 10.99
C HIS A 546 37.13 -3.15 10.88
N LYS A 547 37.82 -3.27 12.01
CA LYS A 547 39.08 -4.01 12.05
C LYS A 547 38.73 -5.49 12.08
N PHE A 548 39.02 -6.21 10.99
CA PHE A 548 39.07 -7.66 11.03
C PHE A 548 40.12 -8.11 12.06
N LEU A 549 39.67 -8.49 13.25
CA LEU A 549 40.44 -9.36 14.13
C LEU A 549 40.46 -10.74 13.47
N LYS A 550 41.65 -11.32 13.32
CA LYS A 550 41.87 -12.61 12.61
C LYS A 550 41.33 -13.85 13.35
N GLU A 551 40.59 -13.66 14.43
CA GLU A 551 40.25 -14.73 15.39
C GLU A 551 39.07 -15.61 14.93
N ASP A 552 38.23 -15.11 14.00
CA ASP A 552 37.07 -15.85 13.47
C ASP A 552 37.40 -16.92 12.41
N GLU A 553 38.63 -17.00 11.89
CA GLU A 553 39.04 -18.14 11.03
C GLU A 553 39.41 -19.38 11.86
N SER A 554 39.91 -19.19 13.09
CA SER A 554 40.33 -20.30 13.98
C SER A 554 39.16 -21.07 14.61
N SER A 555 37.97 -20.46 14.73
CA SER A 555 36.79 -21.10 15.33
C SER A 555 36.05 -22.04 14.37
N PHE A 556 36.26 -21.91 13.04
CA PHE A 556 35.64 -22.77 12.04
C PHE A 556 36.38 -24.09 11.78
N LEU A 557 37.69 -24.17 12.07
CA LEU A 557 38.51 -25.36 11.82
C LEU A 557 38.47 -26.42 12.94
N SER A 558 37.87 -26.13 14.09
CA SER A 558 37.83 -27.06 15.24
C SER A 558 36.56 -27.91 15.33
N PHE A 559 35.53 -27.65 14.52
CA PHE A 559 34.23 -28.34 14.63
C PHE A 559 33.98 -29.46 13.59
N SER A 560 34.93 -29.71 12.67
CA SER A 560 34.73 -30.63 11.55
C SER A 560 35.43 -32.00 11.67
N MET A 561 36.01 -32.35 12.83
CA MET A 561 36.67 -33.66 13.04
C MET A 561 36.50 -34.20 14.47
N LEU A 562 35.31 -34.70 14.80
CA LEU A 562 35.13 -35.75 15.80
C LEU A 562 34.14 -36.81 15.28
N PRO A 563 34.52 -38.09 15.17
CA PRO A 563 33.61 -39.15 14.71
C PRO A 563 32.63 -39.54 15.83
N VAL A 564 31.39 -39.81 15.44
CA VAL A 564 30.37 -40.37 16.34
C VAL A 564 30.76 -41.79 16.72
N MET A 565 31.00 -42.04 18.02
CA MET A 565 30.89 -43.38 18.60
C MET A 565 30.03 -43.32 19.86
N CYS A 566 28.96 -44.13 19.87
CA CYS A 566 28.15 -44.36 21.03
C CYS A 566 28.86 -45.35 21.97
N GLU A 567 28.96 -45.01 23.26
CA GLU A 567 28.91 -46.00 24.34
C GLU A 567 28.38 -45.30 25.59
N GLY A 568 27.38 -45.92 26.24
CA GLY A 568 26.68 -45.30 27.37
C GLY A 568 27.22 -45.75 28.73
N ARG A 569 27.04 -44.91 29.76
CA ARG A 569 26.94 -45.33 31.17
C ARG A 569 26.26 -44.27 32.03
N LEU A 570 25.59 -44.73 33.08
CA LEU A 570 24.82 -43.90 34.02
C LEU A 570 25.71 -43.02 34.91
N GLY A 571 25.14 -41.93 35.43
CA GLY A 571 25.76 -41.08 36.45
C GLY A 571 24.81 -39.98 36.95
N ILE A 572 23.86 -40.34 37.80
CA ILE A 572 23.00 -39.37 38.51
C ILE A 572 23.81 -38.71 39.63
N ILE A 573 23.74 -37.38 39.75
CA ILE A 573 24.20 -36.65 40.93
C ILE A 573 23.11 -35.65 41.35
N GLN A 574 22.61 -35.81 42.57
CA GLN A 574 21.69 -34.88 43.24
C GLN A 574 22.47 -33.75 43.96
N PRO A 575 21.88 -32.55 44.13
CA PRO A 575 22.25 -31.63 45.21
C PRO A 575 21.72 -32.12 46.56
N GLN A 576 22.41 -31.78 47.65
CA GLN A 576 22.15 -32.27 49.01
C GLN A 576 20.91 -31.63 49.67
N ALA A 577 20.42 -32.32 50.72
CA ALA A 577 19.36 -31.89 51.60
C ALA A 577 19.88 -31.15 52.85
N ASP A 578 19.00 -30.33 53.42
CA ASP A 578 18.84 -29.97 54.84
C ASP A 578 17.33 -29.60 54.96
N GLY A 579 16.50 -30.11 55.88
CA GLY A 579 16.61 -31.18 56.88
C GLY A 579 15.26 -31.36 57.59
N GLU A 580 15.08 -32.50 58.29
CA GLU A 580 14.09 -32.76 59.37
C GLU A 580 12.57 -32.73 58.99
N GLU A 581 11.93 -33.91 58.98
CA GLU A 581 10.86 -34.35 59.92
C GLU A 581 9.44 -34.01 59.41
N GLU A 582 8.40 -34.84 59.49
CA GLU A 582 8.21 -36.20 60.04
C GLU A 582 7.17 -36.98 59.18
N GLU A 583 6.74 -38.18 59.61
CA GLU A 583 6.01 -39.19 58.82
C GLU A 583 4.46 -38.99 58.73
N ASP A 584 3.75 -40.05 58.31
CA ASP A 584 2.29 -40.27 58.18
C ASP A 584 1.67 -39.84 56.82
N GLU A 585 1.44 -40.72 55.84
CA GLU A 585 0.59 -41.94 55.74
C GLU A 585 -0.90 -41.69 55.40
N GLU A 586 -1.45 -42.67 54.67
CA GLU A 586 -2.87 -42.99 54.41
C GLU A 586 -3.73 -42.18 53.39
N GLU A 587 -3.99 -42.91 52.28
CA GLU A 587 -5.30 -43.31 51.74
C GLU A 587 -6.00 -42.58 50.56
N GLU A 588 -6.64 -43.45 49.76
CA GLU A 588 -7.46 -43.18 48.58
C GLU A 588 -8.86 -42.69 48.98
N GLY A 589 -9.55 -41.90 48.13
CA GLY A 589 -10.87 -41.39 48.54
C GLY A 589 -11.68 -40.59 47.52
N ASP A 590 -11.88 -41.14 46.33
CA ASP A 590 -12.97 -40.84 45.37
C ASP A 590 -14.18 -40.01 45.90
N ARG A 591 -14.50 -38.87 45.22
CA ARG A 591 -15.86 -38.53 44.68
C ARG A 591 -16.04 -37.10 44.13
N HIS A 592 -16.57 -37.03 42.91
CA HIS A 592 -17.71 -36.19 42.48
C HIS A 592 -18.09 -34.90 43.27
N LEU A 593 -17.99 -33.70 42.64
CA LEU A 593 -19.13 -32.95 42.05
C LEU A 593 -18.79 -31.55 41.49
N SER A 594 -19.68 -31.10 40.60
CA SER A 594 -19.74 -29.84 39.84
C SER A 594 -19.37 -28.52 40.54
N SER A 595 -18.87 -27.56 39.74
CA SER A 595 -19.62 -26.29 39.52
C SER A 595 -19.18 -25.53 38.26
N ARG A 596 -20.17 -25.01 37.53
CA ARG A 596 -20.01 -23.82 36.66
C ARG A 596 -20.19 -22.59 37.55
N SER A 597 -19.38 -21.54 37.39
CA SER A 597 -19.89 -20.16 37.26
C SER A 597 -18.77 -19.13 37.06
N THR A 598 -19.00 -18.29 36.03
CA THR A 598 -18.66 -16.87 35.92
C THR A 598 -17.69 -16.23 36.93
N MET A 599 -16.63 -15.61 36.39
CA MET A 599 -16.14 -14.33 36.91
C MET A 599 -16.50 -13.23 35.91
N ASN A 600 -17.21 -12.21 36.39
CA ASN A 600 -17.76 -11.14 35.58
C ASN A 600 -17.19 -9.79 36.07
N GLN A 601 -16.86 -8.92 35.13
CA GLN A 601 -16.85 -7.45 35.23
C GLN A 601 -16.54 -6.80 36.60
N GLU A 602 -15.32 -6.29 36.74
CA GLU A 602 -15.08 -5.01 37.40
C GLU A 602 -14.23 -4.11 36.48
N TYR A 603 -14.78 -2.99 36.02
CA TYR A 603 -14.04 -1.72 35.93
C TYR A 603 -15.02 -0.55 35.98
N SER A 604 -14.77 0.34 36.94
CA SER A 604 -15.70 1.38 37.36
C SER A 604 -15.96 2.46 36.31
N GLN A 605 -17.19 2.99 36.35
CA GLN A 605 -17.56 4.25 35.73
C GLN A 605 -16.63 5.39 36.20
N HIS A 606 -16.24 6.27 35.28
CA HIS A 606 -15.84 7.64 35.60
C HIS A 606 -16.66 8.61 34.76
N SER A 607 -17.33 9.53 35.46
CA SER A 607 -18.25 10.53 34.93
C SER A 607 -17.51 11.60 34.13
N TYR A 608 -17.97 11.88 32.91
CA TYR A 608 -17.68 13.14 32.22
C TYR A 608 -18.67 14.21 32.69
N GLN A 609 -18.19 15.15 33.50
CA GLN A 609 -18.79 16.48 33.68
C GLN A 609 -17.65 17.52 33.63
N ASP A 610 -18.02 18.75 33.26
CA ASP A 610 -17.20 19.98 33.26
C ASP A 610 -16.04 20.09 32.24
N LEU A 611 -16.39 20.45 30.99
CA LEU A 611 -15.57 21.29 30.12
C LEU A 611 -16.48 22.16 29.21
N ASP A 612 -16.87 23.33 29.71
CA ASP A 612 -17.15 24.53 28.89
C ASP A 612 -15.82 25.17 28.41
#